data_AF-A0A5E4CS26-F1
#
_entry.id   AF-A0A5E4CS26-F1
#
_cell.length_a   1.000
_cell.length_b   1.000
_cell.length_c   1.000
_cell.angle_alpha   90.00
_cell.angle_beta   90.00
_cell.angle_gamma   90.00
#
_symmetry.space_group_name_H-M   'P 1'
#
loop_
_entity.id
_entity.type
_entity.pdbx_description
1 polymer ?
#
loop_
_entity_poly.entity_id
_entity_poly.type
_entity_poly.pdbx_seq_one_letter_code
_entity_poly.pdbx_strand_id
1 'polypeptide(L)' 'MSAMDRFRNMDKRITTEDRNKALETLHQSSITQVSIYEGHKQDCRKFCTIGIDGTMTTWDFKTSESLIQGLQIM' A
#
# COMPACT_ATOMS: atom_id res chain seq x y z
N MET A 1 -2.39 -34.10 14.07
CA MET A 1 -1.68 -32.96 13.44
C MET A 1 -1.35 -31.96 14.55
N SER A 2 -0.08 -31.88 14.95
CA SER A 2 0.35 -31.05 16.08
C SER A 2 0.47 -29.57 15.68
N ALA A 3 0.38 -28.65 16.65
CA ALA A 3 0.71 -27.24 16.44
C ALA A 3 2.12 -27.07 15.84
N MET A 4 3.08 -27.88 16.29
CA MET A 4 4.44 -27.92 15.72
C MET A 4 4.45 -28.33 14.24
N ASP A 5 3.63 -29.28 13.84
CA ASP A 5 3.52 -29.67 12.43
C ASP A 5 2.92 -28.53 11.59
N ARG A 6 1.96 -27.78 12.16
CA ARG A 6 1.40 -26.59 11.50
C ARG A 6 2.43 -25.47 11.36
N PHE A 7 3.22 -25.18 12.40
CA PHE A 7 4.29 -24.18 12.33
C PHE A 7 5.38 -24.57 11.33
N ARG A 8 5.83 -25.84 11.33
CA ARG A 8 6.81 -26.34 10.35
C ARG A 8 6.31 -26.23 8.92
N ASN A 9 5.03 -26.52 8.68
CA ASN A 9 4.44 -26.38 7.36
C ASN A 9 4.27 -24.91 6.96
N MET A 10 3.98 -24.01 7.91
CA MET A 10 3.92 -22.56 7.69
C MET A 10 5.29 -22.01 7.31
N ASP A 11 6.34 -22.32 8.09
CA ASP A 11 7.72 -21.90 7.80
C ASP A 11 8.20 -22.43 6.44
N LYS A 12 7.92 -23.70 6.13
CA LYS A 12 8.26 -24.28 4.82
C LYS A 12 7.64 -23.48 3.67
N ARG A 13 6.35 -23.17 3.76
CA ARG A 13 5.65 -22.39 2.72
C ARG A 13 6.19 -20.96 2.60
N ILE A 14 6.58 -20.33 3.72
CA ILE A 14 7.22 -19.02 3.72
C ILE A 14 8.55 -19.06 2.96
N THR A 15 9.32 -20.15 3.07
CA THR A 15 10.62 -20.29 2.40
C THR A 15 10.58 -20.71 0.94
N THR A 16 9.49 -21.35 0.46
CA THR A 16 9.40 -21.94 -0.89
C THR A 16 8.49 -21.20 -1.87
N GLU A 17 7.57 -20.35 -1.39
CA GLU A 17 6.71 -19.52 -2.25
C GLU A 17 7.46 -18.22 -2.61
N ASP A 18 8.11 -18.24 -3.77
CA ASP A 18 8.64 -17.12 -4.57
C ASP A 18 9.41 -16.01 -3.83
N ARG A 19 10.73 -15.93 -4.04
CA ARG A 19 11.63 -14.99 -3.36
C ARG A 19 11.44 -13.53 -3.79
N ASN A 20 10.57 -13.26 -4.76
CA ASN A 20 10.20 -11.92 -5.19
C ASN A 20 8.80 -11.54 -4.66
N LYS A 21 8.65 -11.42 -3.34
CA LYS A 21 7.41 -10.92 -2.70
C LYS A 21 7.31 -9.38 -2.69
N ALA A 22 8.28 -8.68 -3.29
CA ALA A 22 8.19 -7.24 -3.41
C ALA A 22 7.07 -6.91 -4.40
N LEU A 23 6.04 -6.23 -3.92
CA LEU A 23 4.98 -5.69 -4.78
C LEU A 23 5.54 -4.49 -5.54
N GLU A 24 5.16 -4.32 -6.80
CA GLU A 24 5.45 -3.10 -7.59
C GLU A 24 4.54 -1.93 -7.17
N THR A 25 4.41 -1.73 -5.86
CA THR A 25 3.60 -0.70 -5.22
C THR A 25 4.39 -0.09 -4.06
N LEU A 26 4.14 1.18 -3.75
CA LEU A 26 4.82 1.85 -2.63
C LEU A 26 4.54 1.13 -1.30
N HIS A 27 3.31 0.69 -1.09
CA HIS A 27 2.96 -0.18 0.03
C HIS A 27 3.29 -1.64 -0.28
N GLN A 28 3.90 -2.34 0.67
CA GLN A 28 4.23 -3.77 0.61
C GLN A 28 3.19 -4.62 1.36
N SER A 29 2.06 -4.01 1.70
CA SER A 29 0.93 -4.68 2.34
C SER A 29 -0.35 -3.85 2.18
N SER A 30 -1.39 -4.20 2.93
CA SER A 30 -2.69 -3.52 2.86
C SER A 30 -2.63 -2.09 3.40
N ILE A 31 -3.19 -1.15 2.64
CA ILE A 31 -3.54 0.19 3.12
C ILE A 31 -4.73 0.05 4.08
N THR A 32 -4.61 0.62 5.28
CA THR A 32 -5.66 0.58 6.32
C THR A 32 -6.31 1.92 6.57
N GLN A 33 -5.67 3.01 6.15
CA GLN A 33 -6.21 4.34 6.33
C GLN A 33 -5.88 5.23 5.13
N VAL A 34 -6.85 6.07 4.77
CA VAL A 34 -6.68 7.17 3.83
C VAL A 34 -7.20 8.44 4.50
N SER A 35 -6.43 9.52 4.47
CA SER A 35 -6.82 10.79 5.08
C SER A 35 -6.39 11.98 4.25
N ILE A 36 -7.16 13.06 4.30
CA ILE A 36 -6.81 14.33 3.69
C ILE A 36 -5.63 14.91 4.46
N TYR A 37 -4.55 15.20 3.75
CA TYR A 37 -3.37 15.86 4.30
C TYR A 37 -3.44 17.38 4.11
N GLU A 38 -3.92 17.81 2.94
CA GLU A 38 -4.05 19.24 2.60
C GLU A 38 -5.36 19.50 1.85
N GLY A 39 -6.15 20.48 2.32
CA GLY A 39 -7.44 20.87 1.74
C GLY A 39 -8.64 20.31 2.49
N HIS A 40 -9.77 20.22 1.80
CA HIS A 40 -11.04 19.71 2.34
C HIS A 40 -11.62 18.64 1.42
N LYS A 41 -12.68 17.93 1.87
CA LYS A 41 -13.32 16.89 1.03
C LYS A 41 -13.81 17.41 -0.34
N GLN A 42 -14.15 18.69 -0.43
CA GLN A 42 -14.63 19.33 -1.66
C GLN A 42 -13.49 19.83 -2.56
N ASP A 43 -12.30 20.02 -2.00
CA ASP A 43 -11.10 20.55 -2.68
C ASP A 43 -9.86 19.97 -1.98
N CYS A 44 -9.65 18.67 -2.18
CA CYS A 44 -8.51 17.98 -1.60
C CYS A 44 -7.33 18.19 -2.52
N ARG A 45 -6.21 18.71 -1.99
CA ARG A 45 -4.99 18.96 -2.76
C ARG A 45 -3.98 17.85 -2.55
N LYS A 46 -3.89 17.35 -1.31
CA LYS A 46 -3.05 16.20 -0.96
C LYS A 46 -3.76 15.26 0.00
N PHE A 47 -3.52 13.98 -0.16
CA PHE A 47 -3.99 12.94 0.76
C PHE A 47 -2.83 12.02 1.13
N CYS A 48 -2.97 11.29 2.23
CA CYS A 48 -2.00 10.28 2.62
C CYS A 48 -2.66 8.91 2.81
N THR A 49 -1.88 7.87 2.56
CA THR A 49 -2.23 6.47 2.80
C THR A 49 -1.31 5.91 3.88
N ILE A 50 -1.86 5.13 4.83
CA ILE A 50 -1.10 4.43 5.86
C ILE A 50 -1.37 2.94 5.69
N GLY A 51 -0.30 2.13 5.65
CA GLY A 51 -0.38 0.68 5.53
C GLY A 51 -0.01 -0.06 6.81
N ILE A 52 -0.44 -1.33 6.91
CA ILE A 52 0.05 -2.24 7.96
C ILE A 52 1.53 -2.58 7.82
N ASP A 53 2.12 -2.24 6.67
CA ASP A 53 3.57 -2.26 6.45
C ASP A 53 4.31 -1.16 7.23
N GLY A 54 3.58 -0.29 7.95
CA GLY A 54 4.16 0.79 8.75
C GLY A 54 4.57 2.01 7.92
N THR A 55 4.30 2.01 6.62
CA THR A 55 4.62 3.13 5.74
C THR A 55 3.46 4.13 5.68
N MET A 56 3.79 5.41 5.58
CA MET A 56 2.85 6.48 5.25
C MET A 56 3.33 7.17 3.99
N THR A 57 2.47 7.24 2.97
CA THR A 57 2.77 7.87 1.69
C THR A 57 1.85 9.06 1.47
N THR A 58 2.41 10.21 1.07
CA THR A 58 1.66 11.42 0.72
C THR A 58 1.56 11.53 -0.81
N TRP A 59 0.37 11.85 -1.29
CA TRP A 59 0.02 11.98 -2.70
C TRP A 59 -0.42 13.41 -2.99
N ASP A 60 -0.01 13.95 -4.14
CA ASP A 60 -0.39 15.28 -4.64
C ASP A 60 -1.13 15.11 -5.97
N PHE A 61 -2.40 15.54 -6.02
CA PHE A 61 -3.22 15.37 -7.22
C PHE A 61 -2.64 16.08 -8.43
N LYS A 62 -2.05 17.27 -8.27
CA LYS A 62 -1.46 18.02 -9.38
C LYS A 62 -0.29 17.27 -10.00
N THR A 63 0.54 16.65 -9.15
CA THR A 63 1.65 15.81 -9.62
C THR A 63 1.12 14.54 -10.28
N SER A 64 0.10 13.89 -9.69
CA SER A 64 -0.50 12.68 -10.25
C SER A 64 -1.15 12.89 -11.62
N GLU A 65 -1.91 13.97 -11.80
CA GLU A 65 -2.50 14.34 -13.11
C GLU A 65 -1.42 14.58 -14.18
N SER A 66 -0.28 15.18 -13.79
CA SER A 66 0.83 15.40 -14.71
C SER A 66 1.56 14.11 -15.11
N LEU A 67 1.55 13.08 -14.26
CA LEU A 67 2.24 11.81 -14.51
C LEU A 67 1.37 10.80 -15.26
N ILE A 68 0.04 10.93 -15.15
CA ILE A 68 -0.91 9.97 -15.72
C ILE A 68 -1.68 10.68 -16.84
N GLN A 69 -1.26 10.42 -18.08
CA GLN A 69 -1.90 11.02 -19.25
C GLN A 69 -3.40 10.70 -19.28
N GLY A 70 -4.23 11.74 -19.36
CA GLY A 70 -5.69 11.65 -19.45
C GLY A 70 -6.40 11.53 -18.09
N LEU A 71 -5.69 11.58 -16.97
CA LEU A 71 -6.30 11.68 -15.65
C LEU A 71 -6.82 13.11 -15.41
N GLN A 72 -8.11 13.23 -15.08
CA GLN A 72 -8.75 14.49 -14.68
C GLN A 72 -9.48 14.28 -13.35
N ILE A 73 -9.09 15.03 -12.34
CA ILE A 73 -9.62 14.96 -10.97
C ILE A 73 -10.28 16.29 -10.60
N MET A 74 -9.82 17.40 -11.18
CA MET A 74 -10.40 18.74 -11.07
C MET A 74 -10.90 19.28 -12.42
#